data_AF-A0A1I1GHU6-F1
#
_entry.id   AF-A0A1I1GHU6-F1
#
_cell.length_a   1.000
_cell.length_b   1.000
_cell.length_c   1.000
_cell.angle_alpha   90.00
_cell.angle_beta   90.00
_cell.angle_gamma   90.00
#
_symmetry.space_group_name_H-M   'P 1'
#
loop_
_entity.id
_entity.type
_entity.pdbx_description
1 polymer ?
#
loop_
_entity_poly.entity_id
_entity_poly.type
_entity_poly.pdbx_seq_one_letter_code
_entity_poly.pdbx_strand_id
1 'polypeptide(L)'
;MVVQDRSRFGHVLETFVYGELLKHATSANGDYQLRYYRDDDQFEVNVVVENAAGQLIWGEIKATATVRQADLRGLKRLANIAGEQFKLE
;
A
#
# COMPACT_ATOMS: atom_id res chain seq x y z
N MET A 1 3.71 33.35 0.78
CA MET A 1 4.62 32.19 0.73
C MET A 1 3.84 30.97 1.21
N VAL A 2 3.23 30.22 0.30
CA VAL A 2 2.54 28.97 0.67
C VAL A 2 3.63 27.97 0.98
N VAL A 3 3.89 27.74 2.26
CA VAL A 3 4.64 26.56 2.69
C VAL A 3 3.74 25.39 2.31
N GLN A 4 4.06 24.77 1.17
CA GLN A 4 3.47 23.52 0.72
C GLN A 4 3.73 22.52 1.84
N ASP A 5 2.74 22.32 2.71
CA ASP A 5 2.80 21.33 3.78
C ASP A 5 2.66 19.96 3.11
N ARG A 6 3.79 19.50 2.54
CA ARG A 6 3.91 18.25 1.78
C ARG A 6 3.45 17.06 2.62
N SER A 7 3.51 17.18 3.95
CA SER A 7 2.96 16.17 4.86
C SER A 7 1.43 16.07 4.74
N ARG A 8 0.70 17.20 4.78
CA ARG A 8 -0.76 17.20 4.69
C ARG A 8 -1.25 16.71 3.33
N PHE A 9 -0.60 17.14 2.25
CA PHE A 9 -0.93 16.66 0.92
C PHE A 9 -0.67 15.16 0.76
N GLY A 10 0.42 14.65 1.37
CA GLY A 10 0.72 13.20 1.42
C GLY A 10 -0.44 12.39 2.03
N HIS A 11 -0.90 12.77 3.22
CA HIS A 11 -2.02 12.07 3.88
C HIS A 11 -3.32 12.14 3.07
N VAL A 12 -3.61 13.28 2.43
CA VAL A 12 -4.79 13.42 1.56
C VAL A 12 -4.69 12.51 0.33
N LEU A 13 -3.50 12.43 -0.30
CA LEU A 13 -3.27 11.53 -1.43
C LEU A 13 -3.42 10.06 -1.01
N GLU A 14 -2.84 9.67 0.13
CA GLU A 14 -2.98 8.33 0.68
C GLU A 14 -4.44 7.96 0.91
N THR A 15 -5.20 8.87 1.52
CA THR A 15 -6.64 8.70 1.75
C THR A 15 -7.42 8.58 0.44
N PHE A 16 -7.09 9.42 -0.55
CA PHE A 16 -7.73 9.40 -1.86
C PHE A 16 -7.50 8.07 -2.58
N VAL A 17 -6.25 7.63 -2.67
CA VAL A 17 -5.90 6.35 -3.33
C VAL A 17 -6.56 5.18 -2.61
N TYR A 18 -6.55 5.17 -1.28
CA TYR A 18 -7.25 4.13 -0.50
C TYR A 18 -8.76 4.11 -0.81
N GLY A 19 -9.40 5.27 -0.90
CA GLY A 19 -10.81 5.39 -1.27
C GLY A 19 -11.12 4.88 -2.69
N GLU A 20 -10.23 5.15 -3.66
CA GLU A 20 -10.36 4.59 -5.01
C GLU A 20 -10.25 3.07 -5.01
N LEU A 21 -9.24 2.52 -4.32
CA LEU A 21 -9.07 1.07 -4.19
C LEU A 21 -10.26 0.41 -3.50
N LEU A 22 -10.84 1.06 -2.48
CA LEU A 22 -11.99 0.52 -1.76
C LEU A 22 -13.22 0.42 -2.66
N LYS A 23 -13.47 1.44 -3.50
CA LYS A 23 -14.55 1.39 -4.49
C LYS A 23 -14.36 0.25 -5.49
N HIS A 24 -13.13 0.04 -5.96
CA HIS A 24 -12.82 -1.08 -6.85
C HIS A 24 -13.01 -2.43 -6.15
N ALA A 25 -12.48 -2.61 -4.94
CA ALA A 25 -12.62 -3.85 -4.17
C ALA A 25 -14.10 -4.18 -3.91
N THR A 26 -14.93 -3.18 -3.60
CA THR A 26 -16.36 -3.36 -3.34
C THR A 26 -17.17 -3.68 -4.60
N SER A 27 -16.70 -3.25 -5.77
CA SER A 27 -17.42 -3.40 -7.06
C SER A 27 -16.89 -4.56 -7.91
N ALA A 28 -15.80 -5.20 -7.49
CA ALA A 28 -15.20 -6.31 -8.21
C ALA A 28 -16.00 -7.60 -8.02
N ASN A 29 -15.93 -8.50 -9.01
CA ASN A 29 -16.59 -9.81 -8.94
C ASN A 29 -15.91 -10.80 -7.96
N GLY A 30 -14.79 -10.42 -7.34
CA GLY A 30 -14.05 -11.25 -6.39
C GLY A 30 -14.03 -10.63 -4.99
N ASP A 31 -13.83 -11.47 -3.98
CA ASP A 31 -13.65 -11.01 -2.61
C ASP A 31 -12.23 -10.47 -2.44
N TYR A 32 -12.11 -9.13 -2.39
CA TYR A 32 -10.86 -8.42 -2.14
C TYR A 32 -10.93 -7.68 -0.81
N GLN A 33 -9.93 -7.90 0.04
CA GLN A 33 -9.79 -7.21 1.31
C GLN A 33 -8.62 -6.23 1.26
N LEU A 34 -8.89 -4.97 1.56
CA LEU A 34 -7.85 -3.97 1.78
C LEU A 34 -7.37 -4.04 3.22
N ARG A 35 -6.06 -4.10 3.40
CA ARG A 35 -5.37 -4.14 4.69
C ARG A 35 -4.19 -3.18 4.69
N TYR A 36 -3.69 -2.91 5.88
CA TYR A 36 -2.45 -2.18 6.12
C TYR A 36 -1.46 -3.09 6.84
N TYR A 37 -0.17 -2.94 6.56
CA TYR A 37 0.89 -3.71 7.22
C TYR A 37 1.82 -2.79 8.00
N ARG A 38 2.12 -3.18 9.23
CA ARG A 38 3.19 -2.63 10.07
C ARG A 38 3.72 -3.71 10.99
N ASP A 39 5.05 -3.79 11.15
CA ASP A 39 5.68 -4.69 12.12
C ASP A 39 6.35 -3.95 13.27
N ASP A 40 6.86 -4.73 14.25
CA ASP A 40 7.54 -4.22 15.44
C ASP A 40 8.82 -3.42 15.12
N ASP A 41 9.43 -3.70 13.96
CA ASP A 41 10.61 -3.02 13.43
C ASP A 41 10.26 -1.73 12.66
N GLN A 42 8.98 -1.30 12.69
CA GLN A 42 8.45 -0.09 12.06
C GLN A 42 8.52 -0.09 10.54
N PHE A 43 8.55 -1.26 9.90
CA PHE A 43 8.37 -1.36 8.46
C PHE A 43 6.87 -1.28 8.13
N GLU A 44 6.51 -0.38 7.24
CA GLU A 44 5.12 -0.10 6.87
C GLU A 44 4.88 -0.38 5.39
N VAL A 45 3.65 -0.79 5.04
CA VAL A 45 3.15 -0.82 3.66
C VAL A 45 1.76 -0.20 3.64
N ASN A 46 1.57 0.84 2.83
CA ASN A 46 0.34 1.65 2.84
C ASN A 46 -0.92 0.84 2.52
N VAL A 47 -0.84 -0.08 1.56
CA VAL A 47 -1.98 -0.92 1.18
C VAL A 47 -1.55 -2.32 0.79
N VAL A 48 -2.28 -3.30 1.30
CA VAL A 48 -2.20 -4.71 0.94
C VAL A 48 -3.59 -5.15 0.52
N VAL A 49 -3.71 -5.75 -0.66
CA VAL A 49 -4.92 -6.33 -1.21
C VAL A 49 -4.78 -7.85 -1.15
N GLU A 50 -5.71 -8.50 -0.45
CA GLU A 50 -5.79 -9.95 -0.36
C GLU A 50 -7.06 -10.44 -1.06
N ASN A 51 -6.95 -11.47 -1.89
CA ASN A 51 -8.12 -12.13 -2.46
C ASN A 51 -8.54 -13.37 -1.65
N ALA A 52 -9.71 -13.95 -1.96
CA ALA A 52 -10.19 -15.17 -1.31
C ALA A 52 -9.25 -16.40 -1.40
N ALA A 53 -8.31 -16.41 -2.34
CA ALA A 53 -7.30 -17.46 -2.47
C ALA A 53 -6.05 -17.21 -1.58
N GLY A 54 -6.04 -16.14 -0.78
CA GLY A 54 -4.91 -15.74 0.05
C GLY A 54 -3.74 -15.16 -0.74
N GLN A 55 -3.97 -14.74 -1.99
CA GLN A 55 -2.95 -14.09 -2.81
C GLN A 55 -2.87 -12.62 -2.46
N LEU A 56 -1.64 -12.10 -2.37
CA LEU A 56 -1.36 -10.76 -1.89
C LEU A 56 -0.77 -9.90 -3.01
N ILE A 57 -1.35 -8.72 -3.20
CA ILE A 57 -0.80 -7.59 -3.97
C ILE A 57 -0.64 -6.43 -3.01
N TRP A 58 0.40 -5.61 -3.16
CA TRP A 58 0.60 -4.45 -2.27
C TRP A 58 1.27 -3.29 -2.97
N GLY A 59 1.13 -2.10 -2.38
CA GLY A 59 1.65 -0.87 -2.94
C GLY A 59 2.06 0.16 -1.90
N GLU A 60 3.00 1.00 -2.29
CA GLU A 60 3.37 2.22 -1.59
C GLU A 60 2.72 3.42 -2.29
N ILE A 61 2.17 4.33 -1.51
CA ILE A 61 1.60 5.57 -2.02
C ILE A 61 2.57 6.70 -1.69
N LYS A 62 3.02 7.44 -2.69
CA LYS A 62 3.94 8.56 -2.52
C LYS A 62 3.43 9.78 -3.26
N ALA A 63 3.40 10.91 -2.57
CA ALA A 63 3.14 12.22 -3.18
C ALA A 63 4.34 12.77 -3.98
N THR A 64 5.43 11.99 -4.10
CA THR A 64 6.63 12.38 -4.84
C THR A 64 6.90 11.36 -5.94
N ALA A 65 7.31 11.83 -7.11
CA ALA A 65 7.63 10.97 -8.25
C ALA A 65 8.92 10.15 -8.07
N THR A 66 9.76 10.49 -7.08
CA THR A 66 11.04 9.80 -6.86
C THR A 66 10.89 8.74 -5.78
N VAL A 67 10.87 7.47 -6.19
CA VAL A 67 10.95 6.32 -5.27
C VAL A 67 12.38 6.13 -4.81
N ARG A 68 12.63 6.08 -3.50
CA ARG A 68 13.94 5.78 -2.92
C ARG A 68 13.98 4.35 -2.43
N GLN A 69 15.17 3.76 -2.33
CA GLN A 69 15.31 2.40 -1.77
C GLN A 69 14.74 2.29 -0.34
N ALA A 70 14.79 3.37 0.44
CA ALA A 70 14.21 3.42 1.78
C ALA A 70 12.68 3.22 1.76
N ASP A 71 11.98 3.69 0.72
CA ASP A 71 10.53 3.52 0.56
C ASP A 71 10.15 2.06 0.26
N LEU A 72 11.06 1.28 -0.32
CA LEU A 72 10.82 -0.12 -0.68
C LEU A 72 11.11 -1.09 0.47
N ARG A 73 11.57 -0.58 1.62
CA ARG A 73 11.96 -1.40 2.76
C ARG A 73 10.78 -2.22 3.32
N GLY A 74 9.62 -1.59 3.45
CA GLY A 74 8.39 -2.26 3.88
C GLY A 74 7.96 -3.34 2.91
N LEU A 75 7.92 -3.02 1.62
CA LEU A 75 7.58 -4.00 0.57
C LEU A 75 8.52 -5.20 0.56
N LYS A 76 9.83 -5.00 0.73
CA LYS A 76 10.82 -6.09 0.81
C LYS A 76 10.62 -6.96 2.05
N ARG A 77 10.34 -6.33 3.20
CA ARG A 77 10.07 -7.06 4.45
C ARG A 77 8.80 -7.90 4.32
N LEU A 78 7.74 -7.32 3.79
CA LEU A 78 6.47 -8.03 3.53
C LEU A 78 6.66 -9.16 2.52
N ALA A 79 7.42 -8.95 1.44
CA ALA A 79 7.74 -9.99 0.47
C ALA A 79 8.43 -11.21 1.12
N ASN A 80 9.39 -10.96 2.00
CA ASN A 80 10.11 -12.02 2.72
C ASN A 80 9.19 -12.80 3.68
N ILE A 81 8.16 -12.17 4.23
CA ILE A 81 7.20 -12.81 5.15
C ILE A 81 6.13 -13.58 4.37
N ALA A 82 5.61 -13.00 3.28
CA ALA A 82 4.54 -13.57 2.47
C ALA A 82 4.97 -14.80 1.65
N GLY A 83 6.26 -14.92 1.31
CA GLY A 83 6.79 -16.08 0.60
C GLY A 83 6.06 -16.33 -0.73
N GLU A 84 5.53 -17.55 -0.92
CA GLU A 84 4.82 -17.97 -2.13
C GLU A 84 3.48 -17.26 -2.37
N GLN A 85 2.92 -16.59 -1.36
CA GLN A 85 1.68 -15.82 -1.49
C GLN A 85 1.90 -14.45 -2.17
N PHE A 86 3.15 -14.05 -2.35
CA PHE A 86 3.53 -12.83 -3.04
C PHE A 86 3.27 -12.93 -4.55
N LYS A 87 2.52 -11.97 -5.09
CA LYS A 87 2.49 -11.72 -6.53
C LYS A 87 2.95 -10.30 -6.85
N LEU A 88 3.90 -10.22 -7.79
CA LEU A 88 4.26 -8.98 -8.47
C LEU A 88 3.57 -9.06 -9.84
N GLU A 89 2.44 -8.37 -9.99
CA GLU A 89 1.77 -8.21 -11.30
C GLU A 89 2.16 -6.87 -11.92
#